data_AF-A0A2P6WAU5-F1
#
_entry.id   AF-A0A2P6WAU5-F1
#
_cell.length_a   1.000
_cell.length_b   1.000
_cell.length_c   1.000
_cell.angle_alpha   90.00
_cell.angle_beta   90.00
_cell.angle_gamma   90.00
#
_symmetry.space_group_name_H-M   'P 1'
#
loop_
_entity.id
_entity.type
_entity.pdbx_description
1 polymer ?
#
loop_
_entity_poly.entity_id
_entity_poly.type
_entity_poly.pdbx_seq_one_letter_code
_entity_poly.pdbx_strand_id
1 'polypeptide(L)'
;MCGIIGYKGSEDASGIVRKALEKLEYRGYDSAGIATVGNPSLKIEKGEGTIEDVLDTDIEEQLDGKTGIGHTRWATHGEVNDTNAHPHVGEDEHVAVVHNGIINNHEEIKQELDVEMKSDTDTEVIPHLIERELEKENGLKEVCENVMDRIEGSYAVLASLNTGEMLAMKQGSPLVVSETDGEIFLGSDV
;
A
#
# COMPACT_ATOMS: atom_id res chain seq x y z
N MET A 1 -13.01 6.07 -7.41
CA MET A 1 -11.99 6.56 -6.45
C MET A 1 -11.63 5.37 -5.61
N CYS A 2 -10.42 4.84 -5.74
CA CYS A 2 -9.91 3.63 -5.09
C CYS A 2 -10.12 3.58 -3.55
N GLY A 3 -9.98 2.40 -2.96
CA GLY A 3 -10.02 2.18 -1.50
C GLY A 3 -8.64 1.83 -0.93
N ILE A 4 -8.26 2.43 0.20
CA ILE A 4 -7.12 2.01 1.04
C ILE A 4 -7.66 1.55 2.38
N ILE A 5 -7.15 0.42 2.87
CA ILE A 5 -7.32 -0.04 4.25
C ILE A 5 -5.96 -0.38 4.85
N GLY A 6 -5.78 -0.06 6.13
CA GLY A 6 -4.66 -0.51 6.96
C GLY A 6 -5.14 -1.03 8.30
N TYR A 7 -4.44 -2.03 8.83
CA TYR A 7 -4.67 -2.56 10.17
C TYR A 7 -3.36 -2.95 10.84
N LYS A 8 -3.24 -2.64 12.12
CA LYS A 8 -2.20 -3.15 13.02
C LYS A 8 -2.81 -3.41 14.40
N GLY A 9 -2.77 -4.66 14.86
CA GLY A 9 -3.39 -5.05 16.13
C GLY A 9 -3.01 -6.46 16.58
N SER A 10 -3.91 -7.16 17.26
CA SER A 10 -3.66 -8.52 17.77
C SER A 10 -4.24 -9.64 16.92
N GLU A 11 -5.20 -9.34 16.05
CA GLU A 11 -5.87 -10.29 15.17
C GLU A 11 -5.14 -10.42 13.82
N ASP A 12 -5.52 -11.42 13.02
CA ASP A 12 -4.92 -11.60 11.69
C ASP A 12 -5.39 -10.51 10.72
N ALA A 13 -4.41 -9.79 10.17
CA ALA A 13 -4.63 -8.56 9.43
C ALA A 13 -5.34 -8.80 8.10
N SER A 14 -5.01 -9.87 7.39
CA SER A 14 -5.59 -10.19 6.07
C SER A 14 -7.12 -10.29 6.11
N GLY A 15 -7.68 -11.00 7.09
CA GLY A 15 -9.13 -11.13 7.28
C GLY A 15 -9.83 -9.80 7.57
N ILE A 16 -9.23 -8.96 8.42
CA ILE A 16 -9.76 -7.64 8.77
C ILE A 16 -9.70 -6.70 7.56
N VAL A 17 -8.55 -6.65 6.89
CA VAL A 17 -8.32 -5.80 5.72
C VAL A 17 -9.26 -6.20 4.59
N ARG A 18 -9.40 -7.50 4.27
CA ARG A 18 -10.34 -8.00 3.26
C ARG A 18 -11.77 -7.57 3.53
N LYS A 19 -12.29 -7.84 4.73
CA LYS A 19 -13.67 -7.47 5.14
C LYS A 19 -13.91 -5.96 5.09
N ALA A 20 -12.89 -5.15 5.34
CA ALA A 20 -12.99 -3.71 5.23
C ALA A 20 -12.91 -3.22 3.77
N LEU A 21 -12.10 -3.86 2.92
CA LEU A 21 -12.05 -3.58 1.48
C LEU A 21 -13.38 -3.91 0.79
N GLU A 22 -14.09 -4.96 1.19
CA GLU A 22 -15.43 -5.28 0.66
C GLU A 22 -16.41 -4.10 0.82
N LYS A 23 -16.26 -3.32 1.90
CA LYS A 23 -17.06 -2.10 2.12
C LYS A 23 -16.65 -0.94 1.21
N LEU A 24 -15.47 -1.00 0.60
CA LEU A 24 -14.90 -0.01 -0.33
C LEU A 24 -14.92 -0.49 -1.80
N GLU A 25 -15.52 -1.63 -2.11
CA GLU A 25 -15.55 -2.15 -3.49
C GLU A 25 -16.39 -1.28 -4.44
N TYR A 26 -17.40 -0.58 -3.91
CA TYR A 26 -18.21 0.40 -4.67
C TYR A 26 -17.38 1.55 -5.27
N ARG A 27 -16.12 1.69 -4.84
CA ARG A 27 -15.18 2.77 -5.13
C ARG A 27 -14.14 2.38 -6.20
N GLY A 28 -13.90 1.08 -6.41
CA GLY A 28 -13.00 0.49 -7.42
C GLY A 28 -13.07 -1.04 -7.39
N TYR A 29 -13.04 -1.66 -8.57
CA TYR A 29 -13.27 -3.11 -8.76
C TYR A 29 -12.43 -3.70 -9.91
N ASP A 30 -11.47 -2.95 -10.45
CA ASP A 30 -10.64 -3.42 -11.57
C ASP A 30 -9.55 -4.39 -11.08
N SER A 31 -9.01 -4.14 -9.89
CA SER A 31 -8.07 -5.03 -9.21
C SER A 31 -8.10 -4.83 -7.69
N ALA A 32 -7.64 -5.85 -6.98
CA ALA A 32 -7.53 -5.83 -5.52
C ALA A 32 -6.21 -6.44 -5.06
N GLY A 33 -5.81 -6.14 -3.83
CA GLY A 33 -4.68 -6.81 -3.22
C GLY A 33 -4.48 -6.47 -1.75
N ILE A 34 -3.77 -7.35 -1.05
CA ILE A 34 -3.41 -7.24 0.36
C ILE A 34 -1.93 -7.58 0.51
N ALA A 35 -1.24 -6.81 1.36
CA ALA A 35 0.05 -7.20 1.92
C ALA A 35 -0.08 -7.36 3.43
N THR A 36 0.57 -8.38 3.97
CA THR A 36 0.71 -8.60 5.41
C THR A 36 2.17 -8.76 5.79
N VAL A 37 2.47 -8.46 7.06
CA VAL A 37 3.78 -8.68 7.65
C VAL A 37 3.69 -9.91 8.54
N GLY A 38 4.06 -11.06 7.97
CA GLY A 38 4.15 -12.34 8.65
C GLY A 38 5.54 -12.56 9.26
N ASN A 39 5.78 -13.77 9.76
CA ASN A 39 7.09 -14.17 10.26
C ASN A 39 7.73 -15.16 9.26
N PRO A 40 8.83 -14.83 8.54
CA PRO A 40 9.76 -13.72 8.76
C PRO A 40 9.66 -12.56 7.75
N SER A 41 8.64 -12.50 6.89
CA SER A 41 8.67 -11.62 5.73
C SER A 41 7.31 -11.03 5.35
N LEU A 42 7.38 -10.02 4.49
CA LEU A 42 6.24 -9.45 3.80
C LEU A 42 5.63 -10.51 2.85
N LYS A 43 4.30 -10.62 2.84
CA LYS A 43 3.53 -11.51 1.96
C LYS A 43 2.47 -10.72 1.23
N ILE A 44 2.24 -11.03 -0.04
CA ILE A 44 1.33 -10.28 -0.91
C ILE A 44 0.46 -11.25 -1.69
N GLU A 45 -0.83 -10.92 -1.76
CA GLU A 45 -1.75 -11.46 -2.75
C GLU A 45 -2.39 -10.27 -3.48
N LYS A 46 -2.31 -10.24 -4.81
CA LYS A 46 -2.87 -9.17 -5.64
C LYS A 46 -3.12 -9.65 -7.06
N GLY A 47 -4.13 -9.09 -7.71
CA GLY A 47 -4.54 -9.53 -9.04
C GLY A 47 -5.60 -8.63 -9.67
N GLU A 48 -5.78 -8.78 -10.97
CA GLU A 48 -6.94 -8.27 -11.70
C GLU A 48 -8.22 -8.97 -11.25
N GLY A 49 -9.28 -8.18 -11.07
CA GLY A 49 -10.59 -8.67 -10.67
C GLY A 49 -11.11 -8.05 -9.38
N THR A 50 -12.27 -8.54 -8.96
CA THR A 50 -12.94 -8.14 -7.72
C THR A 50 -12.23 -8.69 -6.50
N ILE A 51 -12.65 -8.27 -5.31
CA ILE A 51 -12.13 -8.84 -4.06
C ILE A 51 -12.42 -10.35 -4.01
N GLU A 52 -13.59 -10.79 -4.48
CA GLU A 52 -13.95 -12.21 -4.49
C GLU A 52 -13.08 -13.03 -5.46
N ASP A 53 -12.64 -12.43 -6.58
CA ASP A 53 -11.82 -13.11 -7.58
C ASP A 53 -10.37 -13.32 -7.10
N VAL A 54 -9.84 -12.33 -6.37
CA VAL A 54 -8.41 -12.25 -6.03
C VAL A 54 -8.12 -12.65 -4.58
N LEU A 55 -9.00 -12.27 -3.66
CA LEU A 55 -8.81 -12.42 -2.21
C LEU A 55 -9.82 -13.44 -1.69
N ASP A 56 -9.52 -14.72 -1.91
CA ASP A 56 -10.42 -15.83 -1.58
C ASP A 56 -10.65 -16.00 -0.05
N THR A 57 -11.42 -17.03 0.32
CA THR A 57 -11.73 -17.31 1.73
C THR A 57 -10.54 -17.84 2.53
N ASP A 58 -9.51 -18.34 1.86
CA ASP A 58 -8.33 -18.93 2.48
C ASP A 58 -7.22 -17.88 2.69
N ILE A 59 -7.50 -16.60 2.41
CA ILE A 59 -6.55 -15.49 2.54
C ILE A 59 -5.92 -15.40 3.94
N GLU A 60 -6.65 -15.78 5.00
CA GLU A 60 -6.15 -15.76 6.38
C GLU A 60 -5.08 -16.83 6.59
N GLU A 61 -5.13 -17.96 5.86
CA GLU A 61 -4.10 -19.01 5.87
C GLU A 61 -2.91 -18.65 4.96
N GLN A 62 -3.18 -17.94 3.85
CA GLN A 62 -2.16 -17.54 2.88
C GLN A 62 -1.30 -16.36 3.38
N LEU A 63 -1.96 -15.36 3.99
CA LEU A 63 -1.40 -14.09 4.44
C LEU A 63 -1.53 -13.96 5.97
N ASP A 64 -0.57 -14.56 6.68
CA ASP A 64 -0.45 -14.42 8.12
C ASP A 64 0.17 -13.06 8.50
N GLY A 65 -0.13 -12.58 9.69
CA GLY A 65 0.48 -11.36 10.20
C GLY A 65 -0.49 -10.47 10.93
N LYS A 66 0.05 -9.63 11.80
CA LYS A 66 -0.72 -8.73 12.67
C LYS A 66 -0.75 -7.29 12.17
N THR A 67 -0.05 -7.03 11.08
CA THR A 67 -0.01 -5.75 10.37
C THR A 67 -0.27 -6.04 8.90
N GLY A 68 -1.14 -5.25 8.27
CA GLY A 68 -1.46 -5.41 6.87
C GLY A 68 -2.10 -4.18 6.26
N ILE A 69 -1.94 -4.07 4.95
CA ILE A 69 -2.47 -3.00 4.12
C ILE A 69 -3.16 -3.62 2.92
N GLY A 70 -4.18 -2.95 2.40
CA GLY A 70 -4.90 -3.45 1.24
C GLY A 70 -5.50 -2.34 0.41
N HIS A 71 -5.82 -2.69 -0.83
CA HIS A 71 -6.28 -1.75 -1.84
C HIS A 71 -7.35 -2.33 -2.76
N THR A 72 -8.28 -1.48 -3.16
CA THR A 72 -9.10 -1.70 -4.36
C THR A 72 -8.82 -0.61 -5.38
N ARG A 73 -8.55 -1.01 -6.61
CA ARG A 73 -8.11 -0.11 -7.67
C ARG A 73 -9.22 0.16 -8.68
N TRP A 74 -9.28 1.41 -9.10
CA TRP A 74 -9.90 1.85 -10.35
C TRP A 74 -8.77 2.43 -11.19
N ALA A 75 -8.40 1.76 -12.28
CA ALA A 75 -7.21 2.12 -13.04
C ALA A 75 -7.34 3.52 -13.70
N THR A 76 -6.37 4.40 -13.45
CA THR A 76 -6.22 5.71 -14.12
C THR A 76 -4.93 5.83 -14.91
N HIS A 77 -3.85 5.18 -14.46
CA HIS A 77 -2.57 5.03 -15.16
C HIS A 77 -2.22 3.54 -15.26
N GLY A 78 -1.68 3.08 -16.40
CA GLY A 78 -1.40 1.66 -16.63
C GLY A 78 -2.66 0.82 -16.87
N GLU A 79 -2.52 -0.25 -17.65
CA GLU A 79 -3.62 -1.17 -17.92
C GLU A 79 -4.03 -1.93 -16.64
N VAL A 80 -5.25 -2.49 -16.65
CA VAL A 80 -5.69 -3.40 -15.61
C VAL A 80 -4.97 -4.74 -15.83
N ASN A 81 -4.18 -5.15 -14.84
CA ASN A 81 -3.49 -6.44 -14.77
C ASN A 81 -2.95 -6.66 -13.35
N ASP A 82 -2.48 -7.87 -13.06
CA ASP A 82 -1.91 -8.26 -11.76
C ASP A 82 -0.71 -7.40 -11.37
N THR A 83 0.15 -7.05 -12.33
CA THR A 83 1.38 -6.28 -12.10
C THR A 83 1.09 -4.87 -11.60
N ASN A 84 0.07 -4.21 -12.18
CA ASN A 84 -0.36 -2.85 -11.85
C ASN A 84 -1.34 -2.81 -10.66
N ALA A 85 -1.81 -3.96 -10.16
CA ALA A 85 -2.56 -4.02 -8.93
C ALA A 85 -1.67 -3.59 -7.74
N HIS A 86 -2.26 -2.89 -6.78
CA HIS A 86 -1.59 -2.61 -5.50
C HIS A 86 -1.75 -3.83 -4.57
N PRO A 87 -0.86 -4.05 -3.59
CA PRO A 87 0.30 -3.23 -3.22
C PRO A 87 1.50 -3.33 -4.17
N HIS A 88 2.29 -2.26 -4.28
CA HIS A 88 3.62 -2.27 -4.92
C HIS A 88 4.71 -2.47 -3.89
N VAL A 89 5.83 -3.09 -4.30
CA VAL A 89 7.01 -3.32 -3.45
C VAL A 89 8.24 -2.67 -4.03
N GLY A 90 9.20 -2.39 -3.17
CA GLY A 90 10.52 -1.94 -3.58
C GLY A 90 11.40 -3.11 -4.01
N GLU A 91 12.68 -2.84 -4.27
CA GLU A 91 13.62 -3.83 -4.80
C GLU A 91 14.00 -4.85 -3.72
N ASP A 92 14.13 -4.40 -2.48
CA ASP A 92 14.46 -5.25 -1.33
C ASP A 92 13.25 -5.97 -0.74
N GLU A 93 12.04 -5.71 -1.26
CA GLU A 93 10.77 -6.23 -0.75
C GLU A 93 10.56 -5.95 0.75
N HIS A 94 11.18 -4.87 1.27
CA HIS A 94 11.08 -4.45 2.65
C HIS A 94 9.85 -3.56 2.90
N VAL A 95 9.35 -2.93 1.85
CA VAL A 95 8.24 -1.99 1.90
C VAL A 95 7.16 -2.41 0.91
N ALA A 96 5.92 -2.57 1.37
CA ALA A 96 4.75 -2.61 0.51
C ALA A 96 3.96 -1.30 0.61
N VAL A 97 3.46 -0.80 -0.52
CA VAL A 97 2.74 0.48 -0.61
C VAL A 97 1.41 0.32 -1.32
N VAL A 98 0.38 0.95 -0.75
CA VAL A 98 -0.90 1.22 -1.41
C VAL A 98 -1.11 2.74 -1.51
N HIS A 99 -1.68 3.18 -2.64
CA HIS A 99 -1.76 4.60 -2.98
C HIS A 99 -3.11 4.96 -3.63
N ASN A 100 -3.63 6.13 -3.26
CA ASN A 100 -4.78 6.79 -3.87
C ASN A 100 -4.39 8.19 -4.31
N GLY A 101 -4.42 8.45 -5.60
CA GLY A 101 -4.03 9.75 -6.12
C GLY A 101 -3.20 9.64 -7.38
N ILE A 102 -2.45 10.70 -7.65
CA ILE A 102 -1.50 10.79 -8.76
C ILE A 102 -0.20 11.41 -8.25
N ILE A 103 0.92 10.76 -8.58
CA ILE A 103 2.28 11.30 -8.43
C ILE A 103 2.70 11.90 -9.78
N ASN A 104 2.70 13.23 -9.85
CA ASN A 104 2.90 13.98 -11.10
C ASN A 104 4.35 13.89 -11.62
N ASN A 105 5.33 13.76 -10.72
CA ASN A 105 6.75 13.73 -11.05
C ASN A 105 7.36 12.32 -10.99
N HIS A 106 6.55 11.25 -11.11
CA HIS A 106 7.04 9.86 -11.03
C HIS A 106 8.11 9.54 -12.09
N GLU A 107 8.02 10.08 -13.31
CA GLU A 107 9.05 9.87 -14.35
C GLU A 107 10.40 10.48 -13.99
N GLU A 108 10.42 11.64 -13.32
CA GLU A 108 11.65 12.26 -12.83
C GLU A 108 12.26 11.42 -11.71
N ILE A 109 11.43 10.98 -10.75
CA ILE A 109 11.86 10.12 -9.64
C ILE A 109 12.41 8.79 -10.17
N LYS A 110 11.72 8.16 -11.12
CA LYS A 110 12.14 6.92 -11.77
C LYS A 110 13.53 7.04 -12.39
N GLN A 111 13.80 8.15 -13.08
CA GLN A 111 15.12 8.42 -13.67
C GLN A 111 16.21 8.62 -12.60
N GLU A 112 15.87 9.21 -11.46
CA GLU A 112 16.81 9.43 -10.35
C GLU A 112 17.12 8.16 -9.55
N LEU A 113 16.12 7.29 -9.38
CA LEU A 113 16.26 6.02 -8.67
C LEU A 113 17.16 5.04 -9.43
N ASP A 114 17.16 5.08 -10.78
CA ASP A 114 17.90 4.17 -11.65
C ASP A 114 17.58 2.68 -11.37
N VAL A 115 16.30 2.40 -11.11
CA VAL A 115 15.77 1.06 -10.83
C VAL A 115 14.87 0.56 -11.97
N GLU A 116 14.83 -0.75 -12.16
CA GLU A 116 13.91 -1.38 -13.11
C GLU A 116 12.51 -1.44 -12.50
N MET A 117 11.60 -0.63 -13.05
CA MET A 117 10.18 -0.64 -12.68
C MET A 117 9.52 -1.88 -13.29
N LYS A 118 8.75 -2.61 -12.48
CA LYS A 118 7.98 -3.78 -12.91
C LYS A 118 6.61 -3.41 -13.45
N SER A 119 6.05 -2.28 -13.02
CA SER A 119 4.71 -1.79 -13.33
C SER A 119 4.73 -0.51 -14.17
N ASP A 120 3.58 -0.19 -14.77
CA ASP A 120 3.35 1.06 -15.50
C ASP A 120 2.72 2.14 -14.60
N THR A 121 2.72 1.94 -13.28
CA THR A 121 2.05 2.83 -12.34
C THR A 121 3.00 3.91 -11.82
N ASP A 122 2.44 5.08 -11.56
CA ASP A 122 3.11 6.15 -10.85
C ASP A 122 3.40 5.77 -9.38
N THR A 123 2.66 4.83 -8.82
CA THR A 123 2.78 4.37 -7.43
C THR A 123 4.12 3.69 -7.13
N GLU A 124 4.65 2.89 -8.05
CA GLU A 124 5.79 2.00 -7.75
C GLU A 124 7.08 2.76 -7.38
N VAL A 125 7.21 4.03 -7.75
CA VAL A 125 8.39 4.82 -7.32
C VAL A 125 8.44 5.03 -5.81
N ILE A 126 7.28 4.97 -5.13
CA ILE A 126 7.14 5.27 -3.70
C ILE A 126 7.83 4.23 -2.81
N PRO A 127 7.61 2.91 -2.94
CA PRO A 127 8.31 1.95 -2.09
C PRO A 127 9.84 2.00 -2.29
N HIS A 128 10.34 2.19 -3.52
CA HIS A 128 11.77 2.41 -3.76
C HIS A 128 12.33 3.66 -3.06
N LEU A 129 11.57 4.76 -3.08
CA LEU A 129 11.93 5.98 -2.33
C LEU A 129 12.00 5.72 -0.83
N ILE A 130 11.02 5.01 -0.27
CA ILE A 130 10.98 4.69 1.16
C ILE A 130 12.19 3.82 1.53
N GLU A 131 12.48 2.76 0.78
CA GLU A 131 13.65 1.89 1.00
C GLU A 131 14.95 2.72 1.02
N ARG A 132 15.15 3.59 0.03
CA ARG A 132 16.34 4.44 -0.06
C ARG A 132 16.47 5.45 1.08
N GLU A 133 15.36 5.93 1.65
CA GLU A 133 15.41 6.79 2.84
C GLU A 133 15.66 6.01 4.13
N LEU A 134 15.21 4.75 4.23
CA LEU A 134 15.47 3.88 5.38
C LEU A 134 16.95 3.51 5.50
N GLU A 135 17.66 3.35 4.37
CA GLU A 135 19.11 3.09 4.34
C GLU A 135 19.95 4.20 4.99
N LYS A 136 19.42 5.42 5.10
CA LYS A 136 20.12 6.57 5.66
C LYS A 136 20.13 6.59 7.20
N GLU A 137 19.59 5.56 7.84
CA GLU A 137 19.44 5.44 9.31
C GLU A 137 18.61 6.56 9.94
N ASN A 138 17.71 7.16 9.16
CA ASN A 138 16.79 8.19 9.62
C ASN A 138 15.65 7.57 10.45
N GLY A 139 15.05 8.37 11.34
CA GLY A 139 13.82 7.95 12.01
C GLY A 139 12.64 7.90 11.03
N LEU A 140 11.65 7.04 11.28
CA LEU A 140 10.49 6.86 10.38
C LEU A 140 9.74 8.16 10.03
N LYS A 141 9.69 9.12 10.97
CA LYS A 141 9.09 10.43 10.72
C LYS A 141 9.86 11.21 9.65
N GLU A 142 11.18 11.19 9.73
CA GLU A 142 12.07 11.86 8.78
C GLU A 142 12.04 11.16 7.41
N VAL A 143 11.94 9.83 7.39
CA VAL A 143 11.68 9.07 6.16
C VAL A 143 10.41 9.57 5.47
N CYS A 144 9.29 9.70 6.21
CA CYS A 144 8.06 10.26 5.65
C CYS A 144 8.24 11.69 5.14
N GLU A 145 8.88 12.57 5.91
CA GLU A 145 9.12 13.97 5.54
C GLU A 145 9.95 14.07 4.24
N ASN A 146 11.05 13.32 4.15
CA ASN A 146 11.91 13.29 2.98
C ASN A 146 11.19 12.74 1.74
N VAL A 147 10.36 11.70 1.89
CA VAL A 147 9.56 11.17 0.77
C VAL A 147 8.52 12.20 0.32
N MET A 148 7.78 12.81 1.25
CA MET A 148 6.76 13.82 0.94
C MET A 148 7.34 15.07 0.27
N ASP A 149 8.57 15.47 0.61
CA ASP A 149 9.27 16.60 -0.02
C ASP A 149 9.69 16.30 -1.47
N ARG A 150 9.77 15.03 -1.86
CA ARG A 150 10.18 14.58 -3.20
C ARG A 150 9.01 14.27 -4.13
N ILE A 151 7.87 13.85 -3.60
CA ILE A 151 6.71 13.47 -4.42
C ILE A 151 5.76 14.66 -4.60
N GLU A 152 5.44 14.96 -5.86
CA GLU A 152 4.51 16.03 -6.22
C GLU A 152 3.15 15.45 -6.63
N GLY A 153 2.06 16.00 -6.11
CA GLY A 153 0.71 15.63 -6.55
C GLY A 153 -0.33 15.69 -5.46
N SER A 154 -1.41 14.93 -5.67
CA SER A 154 -2.47 14.70 -4.68
C SER A 154 -2.53 13.22 -4.41
N TYR A 155 -2.15 12.79 -3.22
CA TYR A 155 -1.95 11.40 -2.84
C TYR A 155 -2.40 11.12 -1.40
N ALA A 156 -2.77 9.86 -1.17
CA ALA A 156 -2.81 9.21 0.14
C ALA A 156 -2.03 7.92 -0.02
N VAL A 157 -0.99 7.76 0.78
CA VAL A 157 -0.04 6.65 0.73
C VAL A 157 -0.05 5.98 2.07
N LEU A 158 -0.18 4.65 2.04
CA LEU A 158 0.00 3.81 3.20
C LEU A 158 1.05 2.75 2.86
N ALA A 159 2.10 2.68 3.66
CA ALA A 159 3.17 1.72 3.53
C ALA A 159 3.22 0.79 4.75
N SER A 160 3.53 -0.48 4.51
CA SER A 160 3.83 -1.47 5.54
C SER A 160 5.28 -1.90 5.39
N LEU A 161 6.02 -1.80 6.48
CA LEU A 161 7.42 -2.22 6.59
C LEU A 161 7.48 -3.68 7.02
N ASN A 162 8.49 -4.43 6.58
CA ASN A 162 8.75 -5.79 7.07
C ASN A 162 9.01 -5.86 8.60
N THR A 163 9.27 -4.72 9.26
CA THR A 163 9.37 -4.59 10.72
C THR A 163 8.01 -4.63 11.44
N GLY A 164 6.90 -4.56 10.70
CA GLY A 164 5.55 -4.40 11.23
C GLY A 164 5.20 -2.94 11.58
N GLU A 165 6.07 -1.99 11.24
CA GLU A 165 5.75 -0.56 11.30
C GLU A 165 4.96 -0.13 10.05
N MET A 166 4.14 0.92 10.20
CA MET A 166 3.38 1.49 9.09
C MET A 166 3.71 2.96 8.93
N LEU A 167 3.78 3.41 7.69
CA LEU A 167 3.94 4.81 7.32
C LEU A 167 2.68 5.30 6.61
N ALA A 168 2.15 6.44 7.02
CA ALA A 168 0.99 7.04 6.41
C ALA A 168 1.31 8.49 6.02
N MET A 169 1.16 8.81 4.74
CA MET A 169 1.43 10.13 4.17
C MET A 169 0.23 10.57 3.35
N LYS A 170 -0.16 11.84 3.43
CA LYS A 170 -1.25 12.36 2.60
C LYS A 170 -1.04 13.82 2.20
N GLN A 171 -1.47 14.13 0.99
CA GLN A 171 -1.55 15.46 0.43
C GLN A 171 -2.76 15.51 -0.52
N GLY A 172 -3.81 16.28 -0.20
CA GLY A 172 -5.00 16.39 -1.05
C GLY A 172 -5.99 15.22 -1.01
N SER A 173 -5.54 13.95 -1.05
CA SER A 173 -6.42 12.77 -0.94
C SER A 173 -6.76 12.41 0.52
N PRO A 174 -7.95 11.86 0.81
CA PRO A 174 -8.35 11.49 2.16
C PRO A 174 -7.63 10.23 2.66
N LEU A 175 -7.22 10.29 3.93
CA LEU A 175 -6.76 9.16 4.74
C LEU A 175 -7.07 9.50 6.20
N VAL A 176 -7.73 8.58 6.89
CA VAL A 176 -8.17 8.70 8.28
C VAL A 176 -7.50 7.61 9.09
N VAL A 177 -7.10 7.96 10.32
CA VAL A 177 -6.52 7.04 11.30
C VAL A 177 -7.47 6.96 12.49
N SER A 178 -7.71 5.75 12.97
CA SER A 178 -8.43 5.49 14.20
C SER A 178 -7.60 4.55 15.08
N GLU A 179 -7.61 4.81 16.39
CA GLU A 179 -6.99 3.95 17.39
C GLU A 179 -8.06 3.55 18.40
N THR A 180 -8.22 2.24 18.63
CA THR A 180 -9.14 1.70 19.64
C THR A 180 -8.55 0.44 20.23
N ASP A 181 -8.61 0.31 21.55
CA ASP A 181 -8.15 -0.89 22.29
C ASP A 181 -6.71 -1.34 21.97
N GLY A 182 -5.83 -0.40 21.60
CA GLY A 182 -4.45 -0.68 21.22
C GLY A 182 -4.26 -1.17 19.78
N GLU A 183 -5.33 -1.16 18.98
CA GLU A 183 -5.31 -1.46 17.56
C GLU A 183 -5.43 -0.17 16.73
N ILE A 184 -4.77 -0.15 15.58
CA ILE A 184 -4.74 0.97 14.65
C ILE A 184 -5.41 0.56 13.35
N PHE A 185 -6.34 1.39 12.90
CA PHE A 185 -7.06 1.25 11.64
C PHE A 185 -6.81 2.48 10.77
N LEU A 186 -6.61 2.26 9.47
CA LEU A 186 -6.50 3.31 8.47
C LEU A 186 -7.49 3.07 7.33
N GLY A 187 -8.08 4.15 6.82
CA GLY A 187 -9.04 4.08 5.72
C GLY A 187 -9.05 5.36 4.88
N SER A 188 -9.28 5.23 3.58
CA SER A 188 -9.39 6.38 2.66
C SER A 188 -10.81 6.93 2.50
N ASP A 189 -11.79 6.36 3.18
CA ASP A 189 -13.19 6.80 3.16
C ASP A 189 -13.53 7.56 4.46
N VAL A 190 -14.34 8.62 4.34
CA VAL A 190 -14.63 9.60 5.43
C VAL A 190 -16.13 9.70 5.69
#